data_AF-A0A398B9I2-F1
#
_entry.id   AF-A0A398B9I2-F1
#
_cell.length_a   1.000
_cell.length_b   1.000
_cell.length_c   1.000
_cell.angle_alpha   90.00
_cell.angle_beta   90.00
_cell.angle_gamma   90.00
#
_symmetry.space_group_name_H-M   'P 1'
#
loop_
_entity.id
_entity.type
_entity.pdbx_description
1 polymer ?
#
loop_
_entity_poly.entity_id
_entity_poly.type
_entity_poly.pdbx_seq_one_letter_code
_entity_poly.pdbx_strand_id
1 'polypeptide(L)'
;MKKLKYWGAAAVIGLLIGVVSRWATTEMKDRKDSLNKPDAFMYKDNGILYWFELTSRRGKVEGQLHQQKIIEEIGEVPFIKEKKYPLNGDTTEKGYEFKVNSGGKMMTFDAWFSGGNLLVQEQGKKDNKLFRAVDQEELDQYVKAIQQELESAIYHSEEKEKSRIRKFFSELDSVYGYLYFEENEPFQLFLTVDESTLEGDVSGSLLMMTDTGDKNKPYEETKYEVVGITDGLMLELFTTVDGRKTKVKGNFHGDATEFDLSFWTTDQKLPFHAVTEEEFKQSYEEFKTKAQK
;
A
#
# COMPACT_ATOMS: atom_id res chain seq x y z
N MET A 1 -17.06 15.47 -25.24
CA MET A 1 -16.77 16.79 -24.63
C MET A 1 -17.61 16.98 -23.37
N LYS A 2 -17.01 16.79 -22.20
CA LYS A 2 -17.31 17.47 -20.93
C LYS A 2 -16.02 17.36 -20.11
N LYS A 3 -15.19 18.40 -20.15
CA LYS A 3 -14.01 18.52 -19.29
C LYS A 3 -14.53 18.59 -17.86
N LEU A 4 -14.47 17.50 -17.11
CA LEU A 4 -14.68 17.57 -15.67
C LEU A 4 -13.57 18.46 -15.11
N LYS A 5 -13.98 19.66 -14.69
CA LYS A 5 -13.17 20.59 -13.91
C LYS A 5 -12.78 19.89 -12.60
N TYR A 6 -11.64 19.23 -12.58
CA TYR A 6 -10.90 18.92 -11.35
C TYR A 6 -10.29 20.21 -10.79
N TRP A 7 -11.14 21.18 -10.47
CA TRP A 7 -10.78 22.37 -9.67
C TRP A 7 -10.75 22.07 -8.17
N GLY A 8 -11.01 20.81 -7.76
CA GLY A 8 -10.90 20.35 -6.38
C GLY A 8 -9.58 19.62 -6.04
N ALA A 9 -8.82 19.13 -7.02
CA ALA A 9 -7.57 18.41 -6.78
C ALA A 9 -6.33 19.33 -6.68
N ALA A 10 -6.44 20.56 -7.17
CA ALA A 10 -5.38 21.58 -7.02
C ALA A 10 -5.30 22.19 -5.60
N ALA A 11 -6.28 21.89 -4.72
CA ALA A 11 -6.38 22.51 -3.40
C ALA A 11 -5.55 21.82 -2.30
N VAL A 12 -4.98 20.64 -2.54
CA VAL A 12 -4.12 19.96 -1.55
C VAL A 12 -2.63 20.27 -1.76
N ILE A 13 -2.24 20.75 -2.93
CA ILE A 13 -0.85 21.11 -3.26
C ILE A 13 -0.41 22.40 -2.53
N GLY A 14 -1.36 23.25 -2.11
CA GLY A 14 -1.08 24.55 -1.48
C GLY A 14 -0.87 24.56 0.04
N LEU A 15 -0.98 23.43 0.74
CA LEU A 15 -0.94 23.39 2.23
C LEU A 15 0.29 22.70 2.82
N LEU A 16 1.36 22.49 2.04
CA LEU A 16 2.69 22.14 2.55
C LEU A 16 3.72 23.27 2.40
N ILE A 17 3.26 24.51 2.19
CA ILE A 17 4.11 25.73 2.29
C ILE A 17 4.30 26.15 3.77
N GLY A 18 3.71 25.42 4.73
CA GLY A 18 3.54 25.91 6.11
C GLY A 18 4.34 25.26 7.23
N VAL A 19 5.34 24.39 7.01
CA VAL A 19 5.99 23.66 8.14
C VAL A 19 7.51 23.83 8.25
N VAL A 20 8.18 24.57 7.35
CA VAL A 20 9.58 25.01 7.61
C VAL A 20 9.63 26.31 8.42
N SER A 21 8.50 26.99 8.61
CA SER A 21 8.40 28.29 9.30
C SER A 21 8.21 28.18 10.82
N ARG A 22 8.99 27.32 11.50
CA ARG A 22 9.07 27.33 12.97
C ARG A 22 10.49 27.13 13.52
N TRP A 23 11.52 27.60 12.81
CA TRP A 23 12.88 27.69 13.35
C TRP A 23 13.15 29.10 13.88
N ALA A 24 12.53 29.41 15.02
CA ALA A 24 12.79 30.63 15.80
C ALA A 24 13.30 30.29 17.22
N THR A 25 14.03 29.18 17.39
CA THR A 25 14.62 28.79 18.69
C THR A 25 16.13 28.52 18.64
N THR A 26 16.80 28.69 17.49
CA THR A 26 18.24 28.41 17.35
C THR A 26 19.17 29.56 17.76
N GLU A 27 18.68 30.56 18.50
CA GLU A 27 19.53 31.63 19.06
C GLU A 27 20.39 31.18 20.26
N MET A 28 20.27 29.93 20.74
CA MET A 28 21.13 29.39 21.81
C MET A 28 21.74 28.02 21.49
N LYS A 29 22.22 27.79 20.26
CA LYS A 29 23.12 26.64 19.99
C LYS A 29 24.47 26.93 20.68
N ASP A 30 24.85 26.13 21.67
CA ASP A 30 26.20 26.18 22.26
C ASP A 30 27.20 25.65 21.22
N ARG A 31 27.71 26.53 20.36
CA ARG A 31 28.56 26.17 19.22
C ARG A 31 29.89 25.49 19.60
N LYS A 32 30.19 25.33 20.89
CA LYS A 32 31.31 24.52 21.37
C LYS A 32 31.11 23.03 21.11
N ASP A 33 29.87 22.54 21.19
CA ASP A 33 29.57 21.14 20.90
C ASP A 33 29.53 20.92 19.38
N SER A 34 30.21 19.88 18.90
CA SER A 34 30.23 19.53 17.47
C SER A 34 28.85 19.18 16.93
N LEU A 35 27.94 18.64 17.77
CA LEU A 35 26.56 18.34 17.39
C LEU A 35 25.75 19.61 17.03
N ASN A 36 26.14 20.76 17.57
CA ASN A 36 25.47 22.04 17.37
C ASN A 36 25.98 22.82 16.15
N LYS A 37 27.02 22.34 15.45
CA LYS A 37 27.63 23.08 14.33
C LYS A 37 26.78 22.98 13.06
N PRO A 38 26.36 21.78 12.61
CA PRO A 38 25.48 21.66 11.46
C PRO A 38 24.05 22.06 11.82
N ASP A 39 23.24 22.32 10.79
CA ASP A 39 21.80 22.51 10.98
C ASP A 39 21.07 21.18 10.98
N ALA A 40 21.50 20.23 10.16
CA ALA A 40 21.01 18.87 10.18
C ALA A 40 22.09 17.83 9.82
N PHE A 41 21.77 16.57 10.12
CA PHE A 41 22.50 15.40 9.65
C PHE A 41 21.56 14.57 8.78
N MET A 42 21.87 14.42 7.50
CA MET A 42 20.98 13.88 6.48
C MET A 42 21.46 12.53 5.91
N TYR A 43 20.52 11.62 5.64
CA TYR A 43 20.76 10.33 4.99
C TYR A 43 19.63 9.99 4.01
N LYS A 44 19.95 9.50 2.81
CA LYS A 44 18.97 9.03 1.81
C LYS A 44 19.14 7.54 1.59
N ASP A 45 18.05 6.78 1.65
CA ASP A 45 18.03 5.33 1.44
C ASP A 45 16.74 4.92 0.74
N ASN A 46 16.84 4.19 -0.37
CA ASN A 46 15.70 3.64 -1.13
C ASN A 46 14.53 4.63 -1.34
N GLY A 47 14.83 5.86 -1.78
CA GLY A 47 13.82 6.89 -2.02
C GLY A 47 13.25 7.57 -0.77
N ILE A 48 13.79 7.26 0.41
CA ILE A 48 13.41 7.89 1.67
C ILE A 48 14.52 8.84 2.11
N LEU A 49 14.14 10.07 2.44
CA LEU A 49 15.01 11.06 3.06
C LEU A 49 14.83 11.03 4.57
N TYR A 50 15.93 10.91 5.29
CA TYR A 50 16.01 11.01 6.73
C TYR A 50 16.90 12.18 7.11
N TRP A 51 16.52 12.94 8.13
CA TRP A 51 17.45 13.90 8.71
C TRP A 51 17.22 14.06 10.22
N PHE A 52 18.31 14.25 10.93
CA PHE A 52 18.30 14.62 12.34
C PHE A 52 18.56 16.11 12.47
N GLU A 53 17.73 16.76 13.27
CA GLU A 53 18.01 18.10 13.81
C GLU A 53 18.31 17.91 15.29
N LEU A 54 19.59 18.07 15.65
CA LEU A 54 20.09 17.75 16.97
C LEU A 54 20.66 19.00 17.64
N THR A 55 20.47 19.07 18.95
CA THR A 55 21.16 20.02 19.80
C THR A 55 21.70 19.31 21.03
N SER A 56 22.88 19.71 21.47
CA SER A 56 23.52 19.23 22.70
C SER A 56 23.79 20.40 23.63
N ARG A 57 23.36 20.31 24.88
CA ARG A 57 23.62 21.33 25.91
C ARG A 57 23.82 20.68 27.26
N ARG A 58 24.93 21.01 27.92
CA ARG A 58 25.28 20.49 29.26
C ARG A 58 25.23 18.95 29.33
N GLY A 59 25.68 18.27 28.27
CA GLY A 59 25.69 16.81 28.18
C GLY A 59 24.35 16.16 27.84
N LYS A 60 23.29 16.94 27.58
CA LYS A 60 21.97 16.44 27.14
C LYS A 60 21.79 16.69 25.65
N VAL A 61 21.28 15.69 24.94
CA VAL A 61 20.92 15.77 23.52
C VAL A 61 19.42 15.83 23.37
N GLU A 62 18.92 16.76 22.56
CA GLU A 62 17.51 16.90 22.22
C GLU A 62 17.36 17.20 20.74
N GLY A 63 16.26 16.76 20.13
CA GLY A 63 16.06 17.01 18.71
C GLY A 63 14.86 16.29 18.11
N GLN A 64 14.90 16.16 16.79
CA GLN A 64 13.92 15.41 16.00
C GLN A 64 14.60 14.57 14.92
N LEU A 65 14.08 13.37 14.70
CA LEU A 65 14.33 12.58 13.49
C LEU A 65 13.15 12.80 12.55
N HIS A 66 13.46 13.26 11.35
CA HIS A 66 12.50 13.43 10.27
C HIS A 66 12.67 12.31 9.25
N GLN A 67 11.54 11.96 8.62
CA GLN A 67 11.48 11.00 7.53
C GLN A 67 10.50 11.52 6.48
N GLN A 68 10.92 11.58 5.23
CA GLN A 68 10.09 11.99 4.10
C GLN A 68 10.21 11.00 2.95
N LYS A 69 9.08 10.59 2.36
CA LYS A 69 9.04 9.74 1.16
C LYS A 69 7.79 10.01 0.34
N ILE A 70 7.88 9.73 -0.96
CA ILE A 70 6.71 9.70 -1.85
C ILE A 70 6.00 8.36 -1.65
N ILE A 71 4.67 8.41 -1.60
CA ILE A 71 3.77 7.27 -1.60
C ILE A 71 3.02 7.28 -2.93
N GLU A 72 3.11 6.17 -3.67
CA GLU A 72 2.30 5.88 -4.85
C GLU A 72 1.46 4.65 -4.53
N GLU A 73 0.16 4.84 -4.33
CA GLU A 73 -0.83 3.77 -4.13
C GLU A 73 -1.75 3.70 -5.36
N ILE A 74 -2.16 2.49 -5.74
CA ILE A 74 -2.99 2.28 -6.93
C ILE A 74 -4.33 2.99 -6.73
N GLY A 75 -4.81 3.72 -7.75
CA GLY A 75 -6.04 4.49 -7.68
C GLY A 75 -5.95 5.78 -6.86
N GLU A 76 -4.81 6.07 -6.23
CA GLU A 76 -4.60 7.29 -5.46
C GLU A 76 -3.63 8.24 -6.15
N VAL A 77 -3.83 9.55 -5.94
CA VAL A 77 -2.88 10.57 -6.39
C VAL A 77 -1.63 10.45 -5.53
N PRO A 78 -0.42 10.36 -6.11
CA PRO A 78 0.82 10.32 -5.35
C PRO A 78 0.92 11.48 -4.34
N PHE A 79 1.51 11.21 -3.18
CA PHE A 79 1.68 12.23 -2.14
C PHE A 79 2.94 12.03 -1.32
N ILE A 80 3.37 13.08 -0.61
CA ILE A 80 4.50 13.00 0.32
C ILE A 80 3.99 12.62 1.71
N LYS A 81 4.59 11.58 2.28
CA LYS A 81 4.41 11.21 3.69
C LYS A 81 5.61 11.69 4.49
N GLU A 82 5.36 12.62 5.41
CA GLU A 82 6.34 13.09 6.38
C GLU A 82 6.04 12.51 7.76
N LYS A 83 7.08 12.07 8.46
CA LYS A 83 7.01 11.68 9.86
C LYS A 83 8.10 12.40 10.66
N LYS A 84 7.73 12.81 11.87
CA LYS A 84 8.62 13.46 12.83
C LYS A 84 8.60 12.68 14.12
N TYR A 85 9.78 12.34 14.61
CA TYR A 85 9.94 11.59 15.84
C TYR A 85 10.80 12.41 16.80
N PRO A 86 10.24 12.84 17.95
CA PRO A 86 11.04 13.50 18.96
C PRO A 86 12.10 12.54 19.49
N LEU A 87 13.27 13.08 19.81
CA LEU A 87 14.35 12.34 20.43
C LEU A 87 14.95 13.09 21.60
N ASN A 88 15.46 12.32 22.55
CA ASN A 88 16.22 12.78 23.70
C ASN A 88 17.39 11.85 23.97
N GLY A 89 18.42 12.36 24.61
CA GLY A 89 19.66 11.62 24.76
C GLY A 89 20.69 12.31 25.64
N ASP A 90 21.88 11.73 25.62
CA ASP A 90 23.00 12.10 26.48
C ASP A 90 24.31 12.04 25.70
N THR A 91 25.23 12.92 26.03
CA THR A 91 26.64 12.80 25.61
C THR A 91 27.28 11.64 26.38
N THR A 92 28.02 10.80 25.67
CA THR A 92 28.74 9.66 26.25
C THR A 92 30.24 9.82 25.99
N GLU A 93 31.07 8.97 26.63
CA GLU A 93 32.52 8.96 26.38
C GLU A 93 32.87 8.68 24.91
N LYS A 94 32.01 7.94 24.20
CA LYS A 94 32.21 7.52 22.80
C LYS A 94 31.57 8.47 21.78
N GLY A 95 30.76 9.43 22.23
CA GLY A 95 29.99 10.33 21.37
C GLY A 95 28.67 10.69 22.01
N TYR A 96 27.58 10.16 21.48
CA TYR A 96 26.22 10.46 21.92
C TYR A 96 25.37 9.19 21.90
N GLU A 97 24.39 9.13 22.78
CA GLU A 97 23.31 8.15 22.74
C GLU A 97 21.99 8.92 22.68
N PHE A 98 21.08 8.56 21.78
CA PHE A 98 19.74 9.15 21.77
C PHE A 98 18.65 8.11 21.50
N LYS A 99 17.48 8.37 22.08
CA LYS A 99 16.29 7.53 22.01
C LYS A 99 15.24 8.20 21.15
N VAL A 100 14.72 7.48 20.17
CA VAL A 100 13.68 7.94 19.26
C VAL A 100 12.40 7.15 19.55
N ASN A 101 11.28 7.85 19.75
CA ASN A 101 9.97 7.22 19.89
C ASN A 101 9.28 7.15 18.52
N SER A 102 9.26 5.95 17.92
CA SER A 102 8.60 5.70 16.63
C SER A 102 7.33 4.88 16.83
N GLY A 103 6.19 5.58 16.95
CA GLY A 103 4.87 4.94 16.97
C GLY A 103 4.66 3.95 18.12
N GLY A 104 5.20 4.25 19.30
CA GLY A 104 5.08 3.40 20.49
C GLY A 104 6.26 2.44 20.71
N LYS A 105 7.16 2.31 19.73
CA LYS A 105 8.44 1.61 19.90
C LYS A 105 9.56 2.61 20.17
N MET A 106 10.24 2.43 21.29
CA MET A 106 11.45 3.18 21.61
C MET A 106 12.66 2.50 20.96
N MET A 107 13.43 3.26 20.19
CA MET A 107 14.68 2.82 19.57
C MET A 107 15.83 3.63 20.15
N THR A 108 16.93 2.97 20.51
CA THR A 108 18.15 3.63 21.00
C THR A 108 19.21 3.61 19.92
N PHE A 109 19.88 4.74 19.73
CA PHE A 109 20.95 4.91 18.77
C PHE A 109 22.22 5.37 19.45
N ASP A 110 23.33 4.72 19.12
CA ASP A 110 24.67 5.21 19.39
C ASP A 110 25.12 6.05 18.22
N ALA A 111 25.71 7.21 18.48
CA ALA A 111 26.17 8.12 17.43
C ALA A 111 27.53 8.72 17.76
N TRP A 112 28.40 8.81 16.76
CA TRP A 112 29.72 9.42 16.88
C TRP A 112 30.13 10.08 15.58
N PHE A 113 31.02 11.05 15.67
CA PHE A 113 31.51 11.74 14.48
C PHE A 113 32.48 10.86 13.70
N SER A 114 32.32 10.86 12.38
CA SER A 114 33.27 10.31 11.40
C SER A 114 33.61 11.45 10.43
N GLY A 115 34.70 12.17 10.74
CA GLY A 115 34.99 13.45 10.10
C GLY A 115 33.95 14.50 10.48
N GLY A 116 33.40 15.22 9.50
CA GLY A 116 32.31 16.18 9.71
C GLY A 116 30.90 15.57 9.80
N ASN A 117 30.77 14.27 9.57
CA ASN A 117 29.50 13.57 9.46
C ASN A 117 29.18 12.78 10.73
N LEU A 118 27.91 12.43 10.92
CA LEU A 118 27.44 11.67 12.08
C LEU A 118 27.23 10.21 11.68
N LEU A 119 28.02 9.30 12.23
CA LEU A 119 27.78 7.87 12.10
C LEU A 119 26.79 7.44 13.18
N VAL A 120 25.69 6.81 12.78
CA VAL A 120 24.58 6.43 13.66
C VAL A 120 24.36 4.93 13.56
N GLN A 121 24.28 4.25 14.71
CA GLN A 121 24.05 2.82 14.82
C GLN A 121 22.87 2.56 15.76
N GLU A 122 21.87 1.81 15.29
CA GLU A 122 20.78 1.34 16.17
C GLU A 122 21.33 0.23 17.08
N GLN A 123 21.11 0.36 18.39
CA GLN A 123 21.58 -0.63 19.35
C GLN A 123 20.96 -2.00 19.06
N GLY A 124 21.80 -3.04 19.07
CA GLY A 124 21.40 -4.40 18.69
C GLY A 124 21.49 -4.70 17.19
N LYS A 125 21.77 -3.69 16.33
CA LYS A 125 22.10 -3.89 14.91
C LYS A 125 23.59 -3.73 14.66
N LYS A 126 24.13 -4.51 13.72
CA LYS A 126 25.55 -4.42 13.31
C LYS A 126 25.82 -3.28 12.33
N ASP A 127 24.82 -2.91 11.54
CA ASP A 127 24.96 -1.91 10.51
C ASP A 127 24.92 -0.50 11.09
N ASN A 128 25.73 0.38 10.51
CA ASN A 128 25.75 1.81 10.80
C ASN A 128 25.34 2.60 9.55
N LYS A 129 24.83 3.80 9.76
CA LYS A 129 24.40 4.72 8.72
C LYS A 129 25.14 6.04 8.89
N LEU A 130 25.80 6.50 7.83
CA LEU A 130 26.53 7.76 7.84
C LEU A 130 25.61 8.89 7.38
N PHE A 131 25.27 9.78 8.30
CA PHE A 131 24.49 10.99 8.04
C PHE A 131 25.42 12.16 7.72
N ARG A 132 25.23 12.76 6.54
CA ARG A 132 26.01 13.91 6.09
C ARG A 132 25.59 15.16 6.88
N ALA A 133 26.55 15.89 7.43
CA ALA A 133 26.27 17.21 7.96
C ALA A 133 25.89 18.15 6.81
N VAL A 134 24.78 18.87 6.97
CA VAL A 134 24.25 19.82 5.99
C VAL A 134 23.81 21.10 6.70
N ASP A 135 23.88 22.22 5.99
CA ASP A 135 23.22 23.45 6.39
C ASP A 135 21.76 23.46 5.90
N GLN A 136 21.04 24.51 6.28
CA GLN A 136 19.65 24.69 5.91
C GLN A 136 19.44 24.81 4.39
N GLU A 137 20.33 25.50 3.68
CA GLU A 137 20.18 25.70 2.23
C GLU A 137 20.33 24.38 1.48
N GLU A 138 21.32 23.57 1.86
CA GLU A 138 21.52 22.23 1.32
C GLU A 138 20.32 21.33 1.62
N LEU A 139 19.81 21.31 2.86
CA LEU A 139 18.63 20.50 3.22
C LEU A 139 17.40 20.90 2.41
N ASP A 140 17.16 22.21 2.26
CA ASP A 140 16.04 22.75 1.48
C ASP A 140 16.11 22.33 0.01
N GLN A 141 17.31 22.19 -0.57
CA GLN A 141 17.47 21.67 -1.94
C GLN A 141 17.01 20.21 -2.05
N TYR A 142 17.30 19.36 -1.07
CA TYR A 142 16.84 17.96 -1.07
C TYR A 142 15.32 17.85 -0.89
N VAL A 143 14.74 18.66 -0.01
CA VAL A 143 13.29 18.70 0.19
C VAL A 143 12.59 19.17 -1.09
N LYS A 144 13.11 20.22 -1.75
CA LYS A 144 12.59 20.68 -3.05
C LYS A 144 12.73 19.63 -4.14
N ALA A 145 13.83 18.87 -4.17
CA ALA A 145 13.99 17.78 -5.12
C ALA A 145 12.90 16.71 -4.95
N ILE A 146 12.53 16.34 -3.72
CA ILE A 146 11.42 15.41 -3.45
C ILE A 146 10.08 15.99 -3.91
N GLN A 147 9.87 17.29 -3.75
CA GLN A 147 8.66 17.97 -4.27
C GLN A 147 8.60 17.93 -5.79
N GLN A 148 9.72 18.13 -6.49
CA GLN A 148 9.80 18.00 -7.95
C GLN A 148 9.58 16.55 -8.41
N GLU A 149 10.15 15.58 -7.69
CA GLU A 149 9.89 14.16 -7.93
C GLU A 149 8.37 13.85 -7.77
N LEU A 150 7.71 14.43 -6.76
CA LEU A 150 6.26 14.31 -6.59
C LEU A 150 5.48 14.93 -7.75
N GLU A 151 5.83 16.13 -8.20
CA GLU A 151 5.18 16.79 -9.33
C GLU A 151 5.25 15.92 -10.60
N SER A 152 6.43 15.33 -10.85
CA SER A 152 6.61 14.37 -11.95
C SER A 152 5.75 13.12 -11.76
N ALA A 153 5.71 12.55 -10.55
CA ALA A 153 4.86 11.40 -10.24
C ALA A 153 3.37 11.69 -10.46
N ILE A 154 2.88 12.87 -10.03
CA ILE A 154 1.51 13.32 -10.26
C ILE A 154 1.25 13.50 -11.76
N TYR A 155 2.17 14.15 -12.49
CA TYR A 155 2.03 14.36 -13.93
C TYR A 155 1.85 13.05 -14.71
N HIS A 156 2.61 12.01 -14.34
CA HIS A 156 2.54 10.69 -14.98
C HIS A 156 1.49 9.74 -14.39
N SER A 157 0.82 10.11 -13.28
CA SER A 157 -0.11 9.22 -12.56
C SER A 157 -1.29 8.77 -13.42
N GLU A 158 -1.90 9.68 -14.19
CA GLU A 158 -3.06 9.36 -15.03
C GLU A 158 -2.70 8.37 -16.15
N GLU A 159 -1.52 8.50 -16.74
CA GLU A 159 -1.04 7.58 -17.79
C GLU A 159 -0.68 6.20 -17.22
N LYS A 160 -0.03 6.17 -16.05
CA LYS A 160 0.23 4.94 -15.31
C LYS A 160 -1.06 4.20 -15.00
N GLU A 161 -2.08 4.91 -14.50
CA GLU A 161 -3.37 4.31 -14.12
C GLU A 161 -4.13 3.81 -15.36
N LYS A 162 -4.18 4.58 -16.46
CA LYS A 162 -4.78 4.11 -17.72
C LYS A 162 -4.09 2.84 -18.24
N SER A 163 -2.78 2.77 -18.14
CA SER A 163 -2.01 1.60 -18.57
C SER A 163 -2.29 0.40 -17.68
N ARG A 164 -2.38 0.60 -16.37
CA ARG A 164 -2.78 -0.43 -15.40
C ARG A 164 -4.18 -0.98 -15.72
N ILE A 165 -5.18 -0.11 -15.86
CA ILE A 165 -6.56 -0.49 -16.17
C ILE A 165 -6.63 -1.31 -17.46
N ARG A 166 -5.98 -0.85 -18.54
CA ARG A 166 -5.96 -1.59 -19.81
C ARG A 166 -5.33 -2.98 -19.66
N LYS A 167 -4.23 -3.06 -18.91
CA LYS A 167 -3.58 -4.35 -18.63
C LYS A 167 -4.51 -5.26 -17.83
N PHE A 168 -5.13 -4.74 -16.77
CA PHE A 168 -6.08 -5.47 -15.94
C PHE A 168 -7.23 -6.06 -16.78
N PHE A 169 -7.89 -5.27 -17.62
CA PHE A 169 -8.98 -5.77 -18.46
C PHE A 169 -8.51 -6.75 -19.53
N SER A 170 -7.32 -6.53 -20.10
CA SER A 170 -6.72 -7.52 -21.00
C SER A 170 -6.42 -8.85 -20.33
N GLU A 171 -6.05 -8.85 -19.05
CA GLU A 171 -5.84 -10.07 -18.25
C GLU A 171 -7.19 -10.70 -17.91
N LEU A 172 -8.16 -9.91 -17.46
CA LEU A 172 -9.52 -10.37 -17.15
C LEU A 172 -10.18 -11.08 -18.33
N ASP A 173 -10.09 -10.51 -19.53
CA ASP A 173 -10.62 -11.10 -20.77
C ASP A 173 -9.90 -12.39 -21.20
N SER A 174 -8.69 -12.63 -20.69
CA SER A 174 -7.91 -13.83 -20.98
C SER A 174 -8.17 -14.99 -20.02
N VAL A 175 -8.83 -14.71 -18.88
CA VAL A 175 -9.17 -15.73 -17.89
C VAL A 175 -10.37 -16.54 -18.36
N TYR A 176 -10.27 -17.87 -18.33
CA TYR A 176 -11.39 -18.74 -18.70
C TYR A 176 -12.52 -18.69 -17.66
N GLY A 177 -12.14 -18.69 -16.38
CA GLY A 177 -13.05 -18.54 -15.25
C GLY A 177 -12.28 -18.50 -13.95
N TYR A 178 -13.01 -18.35 -12.84
CA TYR A 178 -12.46 -18.36 -11.50
C TYR A 178 -13.09 -19.47 -10.67
N LEU A 179 -12.28 -20.05 -9.80
CA LEU A 179 -12.67 -21.16 -8.96
C LEU A 179 -12.49 -20.81 -7.48
N TYR A 180 -13.50 -21.15 -6.68
CA TYR A 180 -13.34 -21.36 -5.24
C TYR A 180 -13.66 -22.82 -4.92
N PHE A 181 -12.76 -23.46 -4.18
CA PHE A 181 -12.90 -24.82 -3.67
C PHE A 181 -12.19 -24.92 -2.32
N GLU A 182 -12.84 -25.55 -1.35
CA GLU A 182 -12.26 -25.87 -0.05
C GLU A 182 -12.62 -27.31 0.31
N GLU A 183 -11.63 -28.12 0.73
CA GLU A 183 -11.78 -29.58 0.86
C GLU A 183 -12.93 -30.04 1.78
N ASN A 184 -13.28 -29.23 2.78
CA ASN A 184 -14.29 -29.56 3.78
C ASN A 184 -15.64 -28.86 3.54
N GLU A 185 -15.74 -28.01 2.53
CA GLU A 185 -17.00 -27.32 2.22
C GLU A 185 -17.87 -28.21 1.33
N PRO A 186 -19.19 -28.23 1.55
CA PRO A 186 -20.11 -29.06 0.77
C PRO A 186 -20.42 -28.44 -0.60
N PHE A 187 -19.69 -27.41 -1.02
CA PHE A 187 -19.93 -26.73 -2.28
C PHE A 187 -18.64 -26.25 -2.95
N GLN A 188 -18.75 -26.04 -4.26
CA GLN A 188 -17.71 -25.47 -5.10
C GLN A 188 -18.33 -24.39 -5.98
N LEU A 189 -17.60 -23.30 -6.20
CA LEU A 189 -18.08 -22.14 -6.95
C LEU A 189 -17.21 -21.92 -8.19
N PHE A 190 -17.88 -21.68 -9.31
CA PHE A 190 -17.26 -21.37 -10.59
C PHE A 190 -17.84 -20.06 -11.10
N LEU A 191 -17.00 -19.04 -11.26
CA LEU A 191 -17.38 -17.77 -11.86
C LEU A 191 -16.82 -17.67 -13.28
N THR A 192 -17.67 -17.50 -14.27
CA THR A 192 -17.25 -17.11 -15.63
C THR A 192 -17.49 -15.62 -15.82
N VAL A 193 -16.57 -14.97 -16.53
CA VAL A 193 -16.73 -13.60 -17.01
C VAL A 193 -16.95 -13.70 -18.52
N ASP A 194 -18.14 -13.36 -18.96
CA ASP A 194 -18.53 -13.50 -20.37
C ASP A 194 -18.21 -12.22 -21.16
N GLU A 195 -18.40 -11.04 -20.53
CA GLU A 195 -18.04 -9.75 -21.10
C GLU A 195 -17.49 -8.82 -20.01
N SER A 196 -16.48 -8.02 -20.35
CA SER A 196 -15.98 -6.93 -19.52
C SER A 196 -15.69 -5.68 -20.37
N THR A 197 -15.93 -4.49 -19.81
CA THR A 197 -15.69 -3.21 -20.50
C THR A 197 -14.69 -2.35 -19.76
N LEU A 198 -13.92 -1.55 -20.49
CA LEU A 198 -12.97 -0.60 -19.88
C LEU A 198 -13.66 0.46 -19.02
N GLU A 199 -14.95 0.70 -19.23
CA GLU A 199 -15.81 1.55 -18.41
C GLU A 199 -16.15 0.93 -17.05
N GLY A 200 -15.85 -0.35 -16.86
CA GLY A 200 -16.00 -1.05 -15.60
C GLY A 200 -17.15 -2.06 -15.56
N ASP A 201 -17.94 -2.22 -16.62
CA ASP A 201 -19.04 -3.18 -16.61
C ASP A 201 -18.51 -4.61 -16.76
N VAL A 202 -19.10 -5.54 -16.03
CA VAL A 202 -18.78 -6.98 -16.10
C VAL A 202 -20.07 -7.77 -16.15
N SER A 203 -20.12 -8.82 -16.96
CA SER A 203 -21.22 -9.79 -16.95
C SER A 203 -20.68 -11.20 -17.03
N GLY A 204 -21.48 -12.16 -16.57
CA GLY A 204 -21.12 -13.56 -16.65
C GLY A 204 -22.04 -14.45 -15.84
N SER A 205 -21.49 -15.54 -15.29
CA SER A 205 -22.28 -16.47 -14.51
C SER A 205 -21.53 -17.07 -13.34
N LEU A 206 -22.24 -17.27 -12.23
CA LEU A 206 -21.76 -17.99 -11.07
C LEU A 206 -22.50 -19.33 -11.00
N LEU A 207 -21.77 -20.43 -11.16
CA LEU A 207 -22.25 -21.78 -10.95
C LEU A 207 -21.86 -22.24 -9.54
N MET A 208 -22.86 -22.62 -8.76
CA MET A 208 -22.68 -23.29 -7.48
C MET A 208 -22.99 -24.77 -7.65
N MET A 209 -22.02 -25.61 -7.33
CA MET A 209 -22.21 -27.06 -7.21
C MET A 209 -22.26 -27.41 -5.72
N THR A 210 -23.28 -28.14 -5.29
CA THR A 210 -23.46 -28.53 -3.88
C THR A 210 -23.59 -30.04 -3.78
N ASP A 211 -22.83 -30.65 -2.86
CA ASP A 211 -22.98 -32.05 -2.47
C ASP A 211 -24.21 -32.16 -1.55
N THR A 212 -25.17 -33.00 -1.93
CA THR A 212 -26.42 -33.16 -1.17
C THR A 212 -26.32 -34.27 -0.11
N GLY A 213 -25.31 -35.14 -0.21
CA GLY A 213 -25.22 -36.38 0.55
C GLY A 213 -26.27 -37.45 0.20
N ASP A 214 -27.16 -37.21 -0.78
CA ASP A 214 -28.17 -38.17 -1.22
C ASP A 214 -27.66 -39.01 -2.39
N LYS A 215 -27.53 -40.33 -2.19
CA LYS A 215 -27.10 -41.28 -3.23
C LYS A 215 -27.93 -41.24 -4.51
N ASN A 216 -29.20 -40.82 -4.44
CA ASN A 216 -30.08 -40.72 -5.61
C ASN A 216 -29.94 -39.39 -6.36
N LYS A 217 -29.49 -38.33 -5.68
CA LYS A 217 -29.24 -37.00 -6.25
C LYS A 217 -27.95 -36.43 -5.63
N PRO A 218 -26.77 -37.03 -5.93
CA PRO A 218 -25.54 -36.79 -5.17
C PRO A 218 -25.08 -35.33 -5.16
N TYR A 219 -25.43 -34.56 -6.19
CA TYR A 219 -25.13 -33.14 -6.26
C TYR A 219 -26.28 -32.34 -6.87
N GLU A 220 -26.24 -31.03 -6.63
CA GLU A 220 -27.11 -30.03 -7.22
C GLU A 220 -26.29 -28.91 -7.86
N GLU A 221 -26.72 -28.48 -9.05
CA GLU A 221 -26.11 -27.38 -9.79
C GLU A 221 -27.09 -26.21 -9.83
N THR A 222 -26.66 -25.05 -9.34
CA THR A 222 -27.44 -23.81 -9.42
C THR A 222 -26.62 -22.75 -10.13
N LYS A 223 -27.14 -22.25 -11.25
CA LYS A 223 -26.50 -21.20 -12.04
C LYS A 223 -27.18 -19.86 -11.81
N TYR A 224 -26.36 -18.85 -11.51
CA TYR A 224 -26.76 -17.48 -11.30
C TYR A 224 -26.18 -16.62 -12.41
N GLU A 225 -27.03 -15.89 -13.14
CA GLU A 225 -26.55 -14.80 -14.00
C GLU A 225 -26.05 -13.66 -13.12
N VAL A 226 -24.88 -13.12 -13.46
CA VAL A 226 -24.29 -11.99 -12.73
C VAL A 226 -24.03 -10.83 -13.69
N VAL A 227 -24.36 -9.64 -13.21
CA VAL A 227 -23.97 -8.37 -13.83
C VAL A 227 -23.30 -7.53 -12.76
N GLY A 228 -22.31 -6.74 -13.11
CA GLY A 228 -21.46 -6.13 -12.11
C GLY A 228 -20.62 -4.98 -12.62
N ILE A 229 -19.84 -4.44 -11.69
CA ILE A 229 -18.92 -3.36 -11.92
C ILE A 229 -17.55 -3.63 -11.27
N THR A 230 -16.48 -3.16 -11.91
CA THR A 230 -15.10 -3.21 -11.42
C THR A 230 -14.33 -1.96 -11.83
N ASP A 231 -13.40 -1.51 -10.99
CA ASP A 231 -12.37 -0.53 -11.34
C ASP A 231 -10.96 -1.17 -11.43
N GLY A 232 -10.91 -2.50 -11.43
CA GLY A 232 -9.68 -3.28 -11.36
C GLY A 232 -9.04 -3.34 -9.97
N LEU A 233 -9.68 -2.82 -8.94
CA LEU A 233 -9.38 -3.06 -7.53
C LEU A 233 -10.56 -3.65 -6.79
N MET A 234 -11.77 -3.12 -7.00
CA MET A 234 -13.00 -3.71 -6.45
C MET A 234 -13.78 -4.49 -7.49
N LEU A 235 -14.59 -5.44 -7.02
CA LEU A 235 -15.60 -6.11 -7.82
C LEU A 235 -16.94 -6.05 -7.09
N GLU A 236 -18.00 -5.65 -7.77
CA GLU A 236 -19.37 -5.78 -7.28
C GLU A 236 -20.19 -6.56 -8.30
N LEU A 237 -20.76 -7.70 -7.91
CA LEU A 237 -21.67 -8.48 -8.75
C LEU A 237 -23.07 -8.48 -8.15
N PHE A 238 -24.06 -8.44 -9.02
CA PHE A 238 -25.48 -8.44 -8.70
C PHE A 238 -26.13 -9.65 -9.34
N THR A 239 -26.92 -10.36 -8.55
CA THR A 239 -27.70 -11.52 -9.02
C THR A 239 -29.03 -11.61 -8.29
N THR A 240 -29.82 -12.65 -8.59
CA THR A 240 -31.08 -12.95 -7.90
C THR A 240 -30.99 -14.33 -7.25
N VAL A 241 -31.12 -14.36 -5.92
CA VAL A 241 -31.14 -15.59 -5.11
C VAL A 241 -32.52 -15.69 -4.48
N ASP A 242 -33.23 -16.80 -4.70
CA ASP A 242 -34.59 -17.03 -4.17
C ASP A 242 -35.56 -15.87 -4.41
N GLY A 243 -35.49 -15.27 -5.60
CA GLY A 243 -36.32 -14.12 -5.99
C GLY A 243 -35.93 -12.77 -5.35
N ARG A 244 -34.82 -12.71 -4.62
CA ARG A 244 -34.29 -11.49 -4.01
C ARG A 244 -33.01 -11.04 -4.71
N LYS A 245 -32.90 -9.73 -4.95
CA LYS A 245 -31.66 -9.15 -5.45
C LYS A 245 -30.57 -9.28 -4.40
N THR A 246 -29.47 -9.92 -4.77
CA THR A 246 -28.31 -10.14 -3.93
C THR A 246 -27.11 -9.45 -4.56
N LYS A 247 -26.38 -8.70 -3.75
CA LYS A 247 -25.13 -8.07 -4.13
C LYS A 247 -24.00 -8.79 -3.41
N VAL A 248 -22.94 -9.10 -4.16
CA VAL A 248 -21.67 -9.58 -3.62
C VAL A 248 -20.57 -8.58 -3.95
N LYS A 249 -19.65 -8.40 -3.01
CA LYS A 249 -18.56 -7.44 -3.13
C LYS A 249 -17.23 -8.09 -2.82
N GLY A 250 -16.25 -7.75 -3.62
CA GLY A 250 -14.90 -8.29 -3.56
C GLY A 250 -13.82 -7.29 -3.88
N ASN A 251 -12.57 -7.73 -3.74
CA ASN A 251 -11.40 -6.95 -4.15
C ASN A 251 -10.36 -7.87 -4.80
N PHE A 252 -9.77 -7.39 -5.88
CA PHE A 252 -8.63 -8.02 -6.54
C PHE A 252 -7.34 -7.80 -5.74
N HIS A 253 -6.42 -8.75 -5.83
CA HIS A 253 -5.11 -8.68 -5.16
C HIS A 253 -4.02 -8.10 -6.06
N GLY A 254 -4.32 -7.00 -6.73
CA GLY A 254 -3.39 -6.23 -7.57
C GLY A 254 -3.56 -6.45 -9.08
N ASP A 255 -3.91 -7.66 -9.51
CA ASP A 255 -4.21 -8.01 -10.91
C ASP A 255 -5.48 -8.88 -11.01
N ALA A 256 -5.79 -9.37 -12.21
CA ALA A 256 -6.97 -10.20 -12.46
C ALA A 256 -6.78 -11.70 -12.15
N THR A 257 -5.69 -12.11 -11.49
CA THR A 257 -5.45 -13.55 -11.22
C THR A 257 -6.19 -14.07 -10.00
N GLU A 258 -6.50 -13.20 -9.03
CA GLU A 258 -7.15 -13.59 -7.77
C GLU A 258 -7.97 -12.44 -7.18
N PHE A 259 -9.11 -12.78 -6.58
CA PHE A 259 -9.89 -11.85 -5.77
C PHE A 259 -10.63 -12.54 -4.64
N ASP A 260 -10.84 -11.81 -3.55
CA ASP A 260 -11.77 -12.18 -2.48
C ASP A 260 -13.17 -11.71 -2.85
N LEU A 261 -14.20 -12.56 -2.75
CA LEU A 261 -15.60 -12.18 -2.97
C LEU A 261 -16.49 -12.62 -1.82
N SER A 262 -17.32 -11.70 -1.29
CA SER A 262 -18.32 -12.05 -0.28
C SER A 262 -19.33 -13.06 -0.85
N PHE A 263 -19.66 -14.10 -0.12
CA PHE A 263 -20.66 -15.07 -0.56
C PHE A 263 -21.81 -15.20 0.45
N TRP A 264 -23.05 -15.11 -0.03
CA TRP A 264 -24.24 -15.02 0.81
C TRP A 264 -24.54 -16.28 1.63
N THR A 265 -23.97 -17.44 1.25
CA THR A 265 -24.17 -18.70 1.98
C THR A 265 -23.29 -18.79 3.22
N THR A 266 -22.10 -18.19 3.20
CA THR A 266 -21.09 -18.36 4.26
C THR A 266 -20.84 -17.11 5.09
N ASP A 267 -21.40 -15.96 4.73
CA ASP A 267 -21.10 -14.64 5.29
C ASP A 267 -19.59 -14.28 5.29
N GLN A 268 -18.78 -15.06 4.57
CA GLN A 268 -17.33 -14.92 4.46
C GLN A 268 -16.94 -14.39 3.08
N LYS A 269 -15.71 -13.89 3.01
CA LYS A 269 -15.04 -13.62 1.74
C LYS A 269 -14.31 -14.88 1.30
N LEU A 270 -14.65 -15.36 0.11
CA LEU A 270 -14.07 -16.56 -0.47
C LEU A 270 -13.00 -16.16 -1.49
N PRO A 271 -11.80 -16.75 -1.45
CA PRO A 271 -10.75 -16.49 -2.42
C PRO A 271 -11.03 -17.23 -3.72
N PHE A 272 -11.20 -16.47 -4.80
CA PHE A 272 -11.38 -16.99 -6.16
C PHE A 272 -10.08 -16.84 -6.93
N HIS A 273 -9.63 -17.93 -7.56
CA HIS A 273 -8.42 -17.96 -8.37
C HIS A 273 -8.77 -18.17 -9.83
N ALA A 274 -8.11 -17.44 -10.73
CA ALA A 274 -8.21 -17.63 -12.16
C ALA A 274 -7.70 -19.02 -12.55
N VAL A 275 -8.39 -19.68 -13.45
CA VAL A 275 -8.07 -21.03 -13.93
C VAL A 275 -8.10 -21.12 -15.44
N THR A 276 -7.38 -22.08 -16.01
CA THR A 276 -7.50 -22.44 -17.42
C THR A 276 -8.78 -23.24 -17.69
N GLU A 277 -9.12 -23.42 -18.98
CA GLU A 277 -10.24 -24.28 -19.39
C GLU A 277 -10.05 -25.73 -18.92
N GLU A 278 -8.83 -26.26 -18.96
CA GLU A 278 -8.51 -27.61 -18.51
C GLU A 278 -8.71 -27.76 -16.99
N GLU A 279 -8.18 -26.82 -16.20
CA GLU A 279 -8.33 -26.81 -14.74
C GLU A 279 -9.80 -26.68 -14.31
N PHE A 280 -10.55 -25.83 -15.01
CA PHE A 280 -11.99 -25.66 -14.79
C PHE A 280 -12.73 -26.98 -15.03
N LYS A 281 -12.52 -27.62 -16.19
CA LYS A 281 -13.17 -28.89 -16.55
C LYS A 281 -12.78 -30.02 -15.61
N GLN A 282 -11.51 -30.10 -15.24
CA GLN A 282 -11.02 -31.10 -14.29
C GLN A 282 -11.72 -30.94 -12.93
N SER A 283 -11.75 -29.71 -12.40
CA SER A 283 -12.34 -29.43 -11.10
C SER A 283 -13.85 -29.73 -11.06
N TYR A 284 -14.56 -29.44 -12.15
CA TYR A 284 -15.98 -29.76 -12.32
C TYR A 284 -16.25 -31.28 -12.29
N GLU A 285 -15.48 -32.08 -13.03
CA GLU A 285 -15.65 -33.54 -13.06
C GLU A 285 -15.19 -34.22 -11.76
N GLU A 286 -14.15 -33.68 -11.10
CA GLU A 286 -13.70 -34.16 -9.79
C GLU A 286 -14.78 -33.98 -8.72
N PHE A 287 -15.49 -32.84 -8.70
CA PHE A 287 -16.60 -32.61 -7.77
C PHE A 287 -17.71 -33.66 -7.94
N LYS A 288 -18.16 -33.89 -9.19
CA LYS A 288 -19.19 -34.90 -9.49
C LYS A 288 -18.78 -36.30 -9.05
N THR A 289 -17.53 -36.67 -9.32
CA THR A 289 -17.00 -37.98 -8.96
C THR A 289 -16.90 -38.15 -7.44
N LYS A 290 -16.56 -37.09 -6.69
CA LYS A 290 -16.50 -37.10 -5.23
C LYS A 290 -17.90 -37.23 -4.61
N ALA A 291 -18.87 -36.43 -5.05
CA ALA A 291 -20.24 -36.45 -4.54
C ALA A 291 -20.97 -37.79 -4.78
N GLN A 292 -20.53 -38.58 -5.76
CA GLN A 292 -21.09 -39.91 -6.06
C GLN A 292 -20.57 -41.04 -5.17
N LYS A 293 -19.51 -40.81 -4.37
CA LYS A 293 -18.90 -41.83 -3.50
C LYS A 293 -19.60 -41.92 -2.15
#